data_AF-A0A7Y5B5P2-F1
#
_entry.id   AF-A0A7Y5B5P2-F1
#
_cell.length_a   1.000
_cell.length_b   1.000
_cell.length_c   1.000
_cell.angle_alpha   90.00
_cell.angle_beta   90.00
_cell.angle_gamma   90.00
#
_symmetry.space_group_name_H-M   'P 1'
#
loop_
_entity.id
_entity.type
_entity.pdbx_description
1 polymer ?
#
loop_
_entity_poly.entity_id
_entity_poly.type
_entity_poly.pdbx_seq_one_letter_code
_entity_poly.pdbx_strand_id
1 'polypeptide(L)'
;MKHRSAERGTTLIEILVVIVILLVGIFAFVRLLPTGFFILQQSGEAGNAGRLAQSELERLKAQPQNLASAILPVKFEQDAQGNWGQVIDMDAEPDRMVFDDSYLPAYYRQYATGANRFRAIRGERVNVPLPGPTNVGLGCVYMTSFAPIVEDPPSAISSNLLLYSDPMRRNVMEYDTSRFPRLRPFEYGIDYDEAKILLRPRADFAVSYKIDFAFYQQVNGAVTVVFSQQTALLNPTGNPRITAVWGDLEYNGQPVATVPGFIGIVPDSDVAARLFDRLGNFTAWAADYPYQYKVVNHALGLVIMNPAASGYYERYGNGLRPLRANVDYIVRDWRIIREDRQVPNRRIVKLTFSNVKKSGDLQNDQTTYAGLAITPDGQLISGTEDVLIINTEDGGVAKSGYQVDYRTGEVRFDQNVDFVRVRFDNNTLQRMFEPYTADLNAQTLTLRFLYRVENDWAMSAQKSTESFTPSYSPAINFDQCYISDSSPQLFFRLCEAGKTVVLREYFYRDDKGNIHRAANGIFKITNNPALYQTNGAIRLAPLDLRERHPNAVAWAPEPTGLPVRGVQGVSLRVRMSWQPPGQRIKRQDFDTLLVREQ
;
A
#
# COMPACT_ATOMS: atom_id res chain seq x y z
N MET A 1 -41.68 -78.07 44.10
CA MET A 1 -40.92 -76.83 43.89
C MET A 1 -40.80 -76.55 42.40
N LYS A 2 -41.57 -75.59 41.88
CA LYS A 2 -41.38 -74.98 40.55
C LYS A 2 -42.04 -73.60 40.63
N HIS A 3 -41.25 -72.58 40.97
CA HIS A 3 -41.67 -71.19 40.87
C HIS A 3 -41.78 -70.81 39.39
N ARG A 4 -42.97 -70.43 38.95
CA ARG A 4 -43.19 -69.73 37.68
C ARG A 4 -42.56 -68.34 37.78
N SER A 5 -41.56 -68.09 36.95
CA SER A 5 -41.03 -66.76 36.69
C SER A 5 -42.11 -65.92 36.01
N ALA A 6 -42.52 -64.82 36.64
CA ALA A 6 -43.39 -63.83 36.05
C ALA A 6 -42.54 -62.94 35.12
N GLU A 7 -42.81 -63.01 33.82
CA GLU A 7 -42.32 -62.04 32.85
C GLU A 7 -42.81 -60.65 33.26
N ARG A 8 -41.89 -59.79 33.72
CA ARG A 8 -42.16 -58.38 33.98
C ARG A 8 -42.25 -57.66 32.65
N GLY A 9 -43.46 -57.30 32.24
CA GLY A 9 -43.68 -56.40 31.11
C GLY A 9 -43.07 -55.03 31.42
N THR A 10 -42.15 -54.59 30.56
CA THR A 10 -41.63 -53.22 30.51
C THR A 10 -42.80 -52.24 30.50
N THR A 11 -42.88 -51.37 31.51
CA THR A 11 -44.00 -50.45 31.64
C THR A 11 -43.87 -49.33 30.61
N LEU A 12 -44.99 -48.88 30.04
CA LEU A 12 -45.03 -47.81 29.02
C LEU A 12 -44.34 -46.52 29.49
N ILE A 13 -44.36 -46.26 30.80
CA ILE A 13 -43.68 -45.14 31.46
C ILE A 13 -42.16 -45.26 31.35
N GLU A 14 -41.61 -46.46 31.51
CA GLU A 14 -40.17 -46.72 31.41
C GLU A 14 -39.66 -46.46 29.99
N ILE A 15 -40.43 -46.87 28.97
CA ILE A 15 -40.13 -46.57 27.57
C ILE A 15 -40.21 -45.06 27.30
N LEU A 16 -41.22 -44.37 27.85
CA LEU A 16 -41.38 -42.92 27.69
C LEU A 16 -40.20 -42.15 28.31
N VAL A 17 -39.76 -42.54 29.51
CA VAL A 17 -38.62 -41.91 30.19
C VAL A 17 -37.33 -42.14 29.41
N VAL A 18 -37.11 -43.35 28.88
CA VAL A 18 -35.95 -43.64 28.01
C VAL A 18 -35.96 -42.78 26.75
N ILE A 19 -37.12 -42.60 26.11
CA ILE A 19 -37.25 -41.74 24.92
C ILE A 19 -36.98 -40.27 25.27
N VAL A 20 -37.47 -39.77 26.40
CA VAL A 20 -37.22 -38.38 26.82
C VAL A 20 -35.75 -38.15 27.14
N ILE A 21 -35.09 -39.07 27.84
CA ILE A 21 -33.65 -38.98 28.12
C ILE A 21 -32.84 -39.06 26.82
N LEU A 22 -33.22 -39.94 25.90
CA LEU A 22 -32.58 -40.03 24.58
C LEU A 22 -32.76 -38.74 23.78
N LEU A 23 -33.96 -38.16 23.75
CA LEU A 23 -34.23 -36.89 23.07
C LEU A 23 -33.45 -35.73 23.68
N VAL A 24 -33.38 -35.63 25.01
CA VAL A 24 -32.57 -34.61 25.69
C VAL A 24 -31.08 -34.82 25.39
N GLY A 25 -30.60 -36.06 25.37
CA GLY A 25 -29.23 -36.40 25.00
C GLY A 25 -28.89 -36.02 23.56
N ILE A 26 -29.77 -36.36 22.60
CA ILE A 26 -29.63 -35.97 21.19
C ILE A 26 -29.67 -34.45 21.06
N PHE A 27 -30.58 -33.76 21.76
CA PHE A 27 -30.71 -32.31 21.67
C PHE A 27 -29.49 -31.59 22.27
N ALA A 28 -28.95 -32.08 23.39
CA ALA A 28 -27.72 -31.57 23.98
C ALA A 28 -26.51 -31.79 23.05
N PHE A 29 -26.41 -32.96 22.42
CA PHE A 29 -25.37 -33.28 21.46
C PHE A 29 -25.45 -32.43 20.19
N VAL A 30 -26.65 -32.26 19.63
CA VAL A 30 -26.93 -31.39 18.46
C VAL A 30 -26.65 -29.93 18.77
N ARG A 31 -26.76 -29.49 20.04
CA ARG A 31 -26.48 -28.10 20.43
C ARG A 31 -25.00 -27.83 20.68
N LEU A 32 -24.23 -28.84 21.08
CA LEU A 32 -22.79 -28.72 21.36
C LEU A 32 -21.91 -28.92 20.12
N LEU A 33 -22.30 -29.83 19.22
CA LEU A 33 -21.50 -30.17 18.04
C LEU A 33 -21.25 -29.01 17.06
N PRO A 34 -22.25 -28.19 16.65
CA PRO A 34 -22.03 -27.16 15.65
C PRO A 34 -20.93 -26.19 16.09
N THR A 35 -20.99 -25.76 17.34
CA THR A 35 -20.04 -24.82 17.94
C THR A 35 -18.63 -25.38 17.98
N GLY A 36 -18.45 -26.68 18.27
CA GLY A 36 -17.14 -27.34 18.28
C GLY A 36 -16.51 -27.43 16.89
N PHE A 37 -17.29 -27.75 15.86
CA PHE A 37 -16.81 -27.79 14.47
C PHE A 37 -16.42 -26.40 13.95
N PHE A 38 -17.19 -25.36 14.26
CA PHE A 38 -16.85 -23.99 13.86
C PHE A 38 -15.53 -23.51 14.49
N ILE A 39 -15.26 -23.87 15.75
CA ILE A 39 -14.00 -23.50 16.43
C ILE A 39 -12.82 -24.24 15.80
N LEU A 40 -12.95 -25.53 15.51
CA LEU A 40 -11.89 -26.31 14.86
C LEU A 40 -11.60 -25.80 13.44
N GLN A 41 -12.64 -25.49 12.67
CA GLN A 41 -12.49 -24.90 11.34
C GLN A 41 -11.81 -23.53 11.40
N GLN A 42 -12.24 -22.66 12.32
CA GLN A 42 -11.63 -21.34 12.49
C GLN A 42 -10.16 -21.44 12.92
N SER A 43 -9.82 -22.39 13.78
CA SER A 43 -8.42 -22.65 14.18
C SER A 43 -7.58 -23.14 13.01
N GLY A 44 -8.12 -24.04 12.19
CA GLY A 44 -7.47 -24.52 10.96
C GLY A 44 -7.24 -23.41 9.94
N GLU A 45 -8.26 -22.57 9.69
CA GLU A 45 -8.17 -21.41 8.80
C GLU A 45 -7.17 -20.37 9.32
N ALA A 46 -7.15 -20.10 10.63
CA ALA A 46 -6.15 -19.21 11.23
C ALA A 46 -4.72 -19.77 11.08
N GLY A 47 -4.52 -21.08 11.25
CA GLY A 47 -3.22 -21.72 11.02
C GLY A 47 -2.77 -21.63 9.56
N ASN A 48 -3.69 -21.81 8.61
CA ASN A 48 -3.43 -21.63 7.18
C ASN A 48 -3.11 -20.17 6.83
N ALA A 49 -3.89 -19.23 7.35
CA ALA A 49 -3.68 -17.79 7.21
C ALA A 49 -2.30 -17.37 7.75
N GLY A 50 -1.90 -17.90 8.90
CA GLY A 50 -0.59 -17.63 9.48
C GLY A 50 0.56 -18.10 8.59
N ARG A 51 0.44 -19.28 7.96
CA ARG A 51 1.44 -19.77 7.00
C ARG A 51 1.52 -18.90 5.74
N LEU A 52 0.36 -18.45 5.22
CA LEU A 52 0.32 -17.55 4.07
C LEU A 52 1.00 -16.21 4.38
N ALA A 53 0.68 -15.62 5.53
CA ALA A 53 1.29 -14.35 5.96
C ALA A 53 2.80 -14.47 6.20
N GLN A 54 3.26 -15.58 6.80
CA GLN A 54 4.69 -15.84 6.93
C GLN A 54 5.36 -15.99 5.56
N SER A 55 4.74 -16.72 4.62
CA SER A 55 5.25 -16.85 3.25
C SER A 55 5.35 -15.50 2.56
N GLU A 56 4.36 -14.63 2.73
CA GLU A 56 4.38 -13.28 2.18
C GLU A 56 5.48 -12.41 2.83
N LEU A 57 5.67 -12.53 4.14
CA LEU A 57 6.76 -11.86 4.84
C LEU A 57 8.14 -12.32 4.34
N GLU A 58 8.34 -13.63 4.14
CA GLU A 58 9.59 -14.16 3.58
C GLU A 58 9.79 -13.73 2.12
N ARG A 59 8.72 -13.64 1.32
CA ARG A 59 8.78 -13.08 -0.04
C ARG A 59 9.27 -11.63 -0.04
N LEU A 60 8.75 -10.81 0.86
CA LEU A 60 9.16 -9.40 0.99
C LEU A 60 10.60 -9.28 1.50
N LYS A 61 11.04 -10.15 2.43
CA LYS A 61 12.44 -10.22 2.88
C LYS A 61 13.41 -10.60 1.77
N ALA A 62 12.98 -11.43 0.82
CA ALA A 62 13.80 -11.83 -0.32
C ALA A 62 13.98 -10.71 -1.38
N GLN A 63 13.25 -9.60 -1.26
CA GLN A 63 13.27 -8.48 -2.22
C GLN A 63 13.53 -7.14 -1.53
N PRO A 64 14.60 -6.99 -0.72
CA PRO A 64 14.83 -5.80 0.09
C PRO A 64 15.07 -4.55 -0.78
N GLN A 65 15.64 -4.71 -1.98
CA GLN A 65 15.83 -3.59 -2.91
C GLN A 65 14.53 -2.99 -3.43
N ASN A 66 13.45 -3.79 -3.52
CA ASN A 66 12.16 -3.37 -4.10
C ASN A 66 11.15 -2.98 -3.03
N LEU A 67 11.54 -2.85 -1.77
CA LEU A 67 10.60 -2.43 -0.73
C LEU A 67 10.12 -1.00 -0.98
N ALA A 68 8.85 -0.76 -0.65
CA ALA A 68 8.29 0.57 -0.54
C ALA A 68 9.08 1.41 0.47
N SER A 69 9.18 2.72 0.23
CA SER A 69 9.67 3.67 1.23
C SER A 69 8.73 3.72 2.45
N ALA A 70 7.41 3.76 2.21
CA ALA A 70 6.40 3.73 3.26
C ALA A 70 5.11 3.04 2.77
N ILE A 71 4.36 2.45 3.72
CA ILE A 71 2.97 2.04 3.49
C ILE A 71 2.10 2.90 4.39
N LEU A 72 1.31 3.76 3.76
CA LEU A 72 0.61 4.85 4.42
C LEU A 72 -0.91 4.63 4.47
N PRO A 73 -1.55 5.19 5.49
CA PRO A 73 -2.98 5.21 5.61
C PRO A 73 -3.62 6.21 4.65
N VAL A 74 -4.82 5.89 4.15
CA VAL A 74 -5.64 6.78 3.34
C VAL A 74 -6.99 7.04 3.98
N LYS A 75 -7.49 8.25 3.80
CA LYS A 75 -8.87 8.64 4.09
C LYS A 75 -9.49 9.28 2.84
N PHE A 76 -10.81 9.41 2.86
CA PHE A 76 -11.56 10.06 1.80
C PHE A 76 -12.06 11.42 2.29
N GLU A 77 -11.81 12.46 1.49
CA GLU A 77 -12.25 13.82 1.75
C GLU A 77 -12.92 14.39 0.51
N GLN A 78 -13.84 15.34 0.68
CA GLN A 78 -14.43 16.05 -0.44
C GLN A 78 -13.59 17.29 -0.78
N ASP A 79 -13.38 17.54 -2.07
CA ASP A 79 -12.83 18.80 -2.55
C ASP A 79 -13.85 19.95 -2.42
N ALA A 80 -13.42 21.18 -2.76
CA ALA A 80 -14.28 22.36 -2.69
C ALA A 80 -15.50 22.29 -3.63
N GLN A 81 -15.47 21.40 -4.63
CA GLN A 81 -16.52 21.15 -5.60
C GLN A 81 -17.42 19.96 -5.20
N GLY A 82 -17.16 19.32 -4.04
CA GLY A 82 -17.92 18.19 -3.51
C GLY A 82 -17.51 16.81 -4.05
N ASN A 83 -16.45 16.73 -4.86
CA ASN A 83 -15.94 15.45 -5.37
C ASN A 83 -15.10 14.75 -4.30
N TRP A 84 -15.27 13.45 -4.17
CA TRP A 84 -14.48 12.64 -3.24
C TRP A 84 -13.09 12.34 -3.79
N GLY A 85 -12.06 12.71 -3.03
CA GLY A 85 -10.66 12.40 -3.26
C GLY A 85 -10.09 11.51 -2.16
N GLN A 86 -8.95 10.87 -2.44
CA GLN A 86 -8.16 10.14 -1.45
C GLN A 86 -6.99 10.99 -0.99
N VAL A 87 -6.80 11.07 0.33
CA VAL A 87 -5.67 11.79 0.94
C VAL A 87 -5.00 10.92 2.00
N ILE A 88 -3.74 11.21 2.32
CA ILE A 88 -3.00 10.50 3.37
C ILE A 88 -3.54 10.87 4.75
N ASP A 89 -3.83 9.88 5.59
CA ASP A 89 -4.36 10.07 6.94
C ASP A 89 -3.26 9.93 8.01
N MET A 90 -2.46 10.99 8.19
CA MET A 90 -1.32 10.97 9.13
C MET A 90 -1.71 10.70 10.60
N ASP A 91 -2.98 10.89 10.96
CA ASP A 91 -3.49 10.69 12.32
C ASP A 91 -4.06 9.27 12.53
N ALA A 92 -3.96 8.40 11.53
CA ALA A 92 -4.37 7.01 11.63
C ALA A 92 -3.40 6.19 12.48
N GLU A 93 -3.90 5.52 13.52
CA GLU A 93 -3.12 4.55 14.28
C GLU A 93 -3.05 3.20 13.53
N PRO A 94 -1.86 2.61 13.30
CA PRO A 94 -1.68 1.34 12.59
C PRO A 94 -2.47 0.17 13.17
N ASP A 95 -2.70 0.18 14.48
CA ASP A 95 -3.40 -0.88 15.20
C ASP A 95 -4.91 -0.64 15.32
N ARG A 96 -5.42 0.51 14.89
CA ARG A 96 -6.85 0.85 14.97
C ARG A 96 -7.57 0.52 13.66
N MET A 97 -8.22 -0.64 13.65
CA MET A 97 -8.98 -1.16 12.49
C MET A 97 -10.43 -0.65 12.41
N VAL A 98 -10.95 -0.07 13.49
CA VAL A 98 -12.33 0.45 13.56
C VAL A 98 -12.31 1.96 13.31
N PHE A 99 -13.07 2.38 12.31
CA PHE A 99 -13.23 3.77 11.90
C PHE A 99 -14.72 4.08 11.72
N ASP A 100 -15.14 5.28 12.10
CA ASP A 100 -16.51 5.74 11.82
C ASP A 100 -16.56 6.21 10.37
N ASP A 101 -17.14 5.39 9.51
CA ASP A 101 -17.29 5.61 8.08
C ASP A 101 -18.74 5.95 7.69
N SER A 102 -19.60 6.22 8.69
CA SER A 102 -21.04 6.41 8.49
C SER A 102 -21.37 7.56 7.55
N TYR A 103 -20.53 8.60 7.52
CA TYR A 103 -20.65 9.76 6.63
C TYR A 103 -20.22 9.48 5.18
N LEU A 104 -19.49 8.39 4.93
CA LEU A 104 -19.03 8.05 3.58
C LEU A 104 -20.14 7.38 2.76
N PRO A 105 -20.21 7.64 1.44
CA PRO A 105 -20.99 6.81 0.53
C PRO A 105 -20.58 5.33 0.60
N ALA A 106 -21.53 4.42 0.40
CA ALA A 106 -21.31 2.96 0.53
C ALA A 106 -20.12 2.45 -0.31
N TYR A 107 -19.91 3.01 -1.50
CA TYR A 107 -18.78 2.68 -2.36
C TYR A 107 -17.41 2.93 -1.71
N TYR A 108 -17.27 4.00 -0.91
CA TYR A 108 -16.00 4.38 -0.28
C TYR A 108 -15.79 3.69 1.08
N ARG A 109 -16.87 3.35 1.79
CA ARG A 109 -16.81 2.66 3.11
C ARG A 109 -15.98 1.39 3.09
N GLN A 110 -16.16 0.57 2.06
CA GLN A 110 -15.43 -0.69 1.91
C GLN A 110 -13.90 -0.52 1.79
N TYR A 111 -13.45 0.69 1.45
CA TYR A 111 -12.06 1.07 1.26
C TYR A 111 -11.49 1.89 2.41
N ALA A 112 -12.35 2.41 3.30
CA ALA A 112 -11.96 3.27 4.42
C ALA A 112 -11.83 2.50 5.76
N THR A 113 -12.14 1.20 5.77
CA THR A 113 -12.27 0.40 6.99
C THR A 113 -11.26 -0.76 7.08
N GLY A 114 -10.97 -1.19 8.31
CA GLY A 114 -10.17 -2.38 8.58
C GLY A 114 -8.77 -2.34 7.98
N ALA A 115 -8.39 -3.44 7.33
CA ALA A 115 -7.10 -3.58 6.65
C ALA A 115 -6.90 -2.55 5.52
N ASN A 116 -7.98 -2.12 4.86
CA ASN A 116 -7.92 -1.20 3.71
C ASN A 116 -7.53 0.22 4.07
N ARG A 117 -7.48 0.56 5.37
CA ARG A 117 -7.01 1.89 5.78
C ARG A 117 -5.55 2.12 5.37
N PHE A 118 -4.67 1.12 5.48
CA PHE A 118 -3.24 1.23 5.14
C PHE A 118 -2.95 0.58 3.79
N ARG A 119 -3.10 1.33 2.69
CA ARG A 119 -3.01 0.78 1.33
C ARG A 119 -2.31 1.67 0.31
N ALA A 120 -1.84 2.86 0.70
CA ALA A 120 -1.02 3.70 -0.16
C ALA A 120 0.43 3.24 -0.06
N ILE A 121 0.94 2.66 -1.13
CA ILE A 121 2.33 2.27 -1.28
C ILE A 121 3.09 3.46 -1.84
N ARG A 122 4.15 3.88 -1.15
CA ARG A 122 4.99 5.01 -1.55
C ARG A 122 6.40 4.57 -1.82
N GLY A 123 6.92 4.96 -2.98
CA GLY A 123 8.33 4.88 -3.35
C GLY A 123 8.86 3.46 -3.43
N GLU A 124 8.09 2.52 -3.97
CA GLU A 124 8.57 1.17 -4.28
C GLU A 124 9.71 1.25 -5.29
N ARG A 125 10.93 0.78 -4.93
CA ARG A 125 12.09 0.90 -5.86
C ARG A 125 11.98 -0.13 -6.96
N VAL A 126 12.36 0.31 -8.15
CA VAL A 126 12.57 -0.54 -9.29
C VAL A 126 13.90 -0.20 -9.92
N ASN A 127 14.81 -1.18 -9.87
CA ASN A 127 15.94 -1.18 -10.78
C ASN A 127 15.41 -1.57 -12.16
N VAL A 128 15.51 -0.65 -13.13
CA VAL A 128 14.94 -0.86 -14.47
C VAL A 128 15.59 -2.11 -15.09
N PRO A 129 14.81 -3.17 -15.38
CA PRO A 129 15.38 -4.41 -15.91
C PRO A 129 15.81 -4.27 -17.37
N LEU A 130 16.42 -5.32 -17.91
CA LEU A 130 16.67 -5.40 -19.35
C LEU A 130 15.34 -5.47 -20.11
N PRO A 131 15.23 -4.82 -21.27
CA PRO A 131 14.01 -4.84 -22.06
C PRO A 131 13.77 -6.23 -22.65
N GLY A 132 12.53 -6.70 -22.56
CA GLY A 132 12.08 -7.96 -23.13
C GLY A 132 10.93 -7.76 -24.12
N PRO A 133 10.64 -8.75 -24.98
CA PRO A 133 9.44 -8.75 -25.79
C PRO A 133 8.21 -8.85 -24.87
N THR A 134 7.22 -8.01 -25.13
CA THR A 134 5.96 -8.00 -24.38
C THR A 134 4.80 -7.91 -25.36
N ASN A 135 3.58 -8.12 -24.85
CA ASN A 135 2.39 -8.00 -25.69
C ASN A 135 2.22 -6.58 -26.25
N VAL A 136 2.72 -5.52 -25.59
CA VAL A 136 2.69 -4.11 -26.04
C VAL A 136 3.96 -3.67 -26.79
N GLY A 137 4.80 -4.61 -27.24
CA GLY A 137 6.08 -4.35 -27.89
C GLY A 137 7.29 -4.57 -26.98
N LEU A 138 8.44 -3.99 -27.32
CA LEU A 138 9.64 -4.08 -26.48
C LEU A 138 9.52 -3.14 -25.27
N GLY A 139 9.86 -3.62 -24.07
CA GLY A 139 9.90 -2.77 -22.88
C GLY A 139 10.45 -3.45 -21.63
N CYS A 140 10.71 -2.66 -20.60
CA CYS A 140 11.23 -3.15 -19.32
C CYS A 140 10.06 -3.47 -18.40
N VAL A 141 9.82 -4.76 -18.16
CA VAL A 141 8.63 -5.24 -17.43
C VAL A 141 8.85 -5.18 -15.93
N TYR A 142 7.88 -4.62 -15.20
CA TYR A 142 7.86 -4.62 -13.75
C TYR A 142 6.48 -4.99 -13.22
N MET A 143 6.45 -5.78 -12.14
CA MET A 143 5.23 -6.14 -11.43
C MET A 143 5.32 -5.59 -10.01
N THR A 144 4.34 -4.79 -9.59
CA THR A 144 4.33 -4.22 -8.25
C THR A 144 4.30 -5.29 -7.17
N SER A 145 4.89 -4.99 -6.01
CA SER A 145 5.00 -5.92 -4.89
C SER A 145 3.62 -6.33 -4.37
N PHE A 146 2.68 -5.38 -4.39
CA PHE A 146 1.29 -5.57 -4.00
C PHE A 146 0.36 -5.28 -5.17
N ALA A 147 -0.60 -6.17 -5.38
CA ALA A 147 -1.63 -6.07 -6.40
C ALA A 147 -2.84 -6.89 -5.93
N PRO A 148 -4.08 -6.61 -6.39
CA PRO A 148 -4.45 -5.64 -7.43
C PRO A 148 -4.23 -4.17 -7.06
N ILE A 149 -4.00 -3.32 -8.04
CA ILE A 149 -3.90 -1.86 -7.87
C ILE A 149 -5.20 -1.17 -8.25
N VAL A 150 -5.48 -0.02 -7.64
CA VAL A 150 -6.63 0.82 -8.00
C VAL A 150 -6.45 1.36 -9.42
N GLU A 151 -7.52 1.30 -10.22
CA GLU A 151 -7.57 1.95 -11.53
C GLU A 151 -7.78 3.45 -11.36
N ASP A 152 -7.10 4.28 -12.15
CA ASP A 152 -7.37 5.71 -12.17
C ASP A 152 -8.81 5.95 -12.64
N PRO A 153 -9.65 6.68 -11.86
CA PRO A 153 -10.88 7.20 -12.42
C PRO A 153 -10.53 8.04 -13.67
N PRO A 154 -11.33 7.97 -14.75
CA PRO A 154 -11.06 8.73 -15.98
C PRO A 154 -10.94 10.25 -15.79
N SER A 155 -11.36 10.78 -14.64
CA SER A 155 -11.40 12.19 -14.27
C SER A 155 -10.60 12.55 -13.02
N ALA A 156 -9.68 11.68 -12.56
CA ALA A 156 -8.96 11.93 -11.31
C ALA A 156 -7.95 13.08 -11.45
N ILE A 157 -7.98 14.02 -10.49
CA ILE A 157 -7.06 15.15 -10.37
C ILE A 157 -5.63 14.66 -10.03
N SER A 158 -5.49 13.44 -9.51
CA SER A 158 -4.22 12.76 -9.25
C SER A 158 -4.31 11.29 -9.68
N SER A 159 -3.26 10.77 -10.32
CA SER A 159 -3.19 9.35 -10.68
C SER A 159 -2.89 8.50 -9.45
N ASN A 160 -3.64 7.40 -9.28
CA ASN A 160 -3.46 6.36 -8.27
C ASN A 160 -2.23 5.48 -8.55
N LEU A 161 -1.54 5.65 -9.69
CA LEU A 161 -0.29 4.98 -10.02
C LEU A 161 0.68 5.96 -10.68
N LEU A 162 1.74 6.34 -9.97
CA LEU A 162 2.78 7.24 -10.46
C LEU A 162 4.13 6.53 -10.49
N LEU A 163 4.86 6.68 -11.60
CA LEU A 163 6.26 6.31 -11.71
C LEU A 163 7.09 7.58 -11.75
N TYR A 164 8.14 7.67 -10.93
CA TYR A 164 9.02 8.84 -10.87
C TYR A 164 10.48 8.43 -10.67
N SER A 165 11.40 9.33 -11.00
CA SER A 165 12.84 9.16 -10.77
C SER A 165 13.17 9.21 -9.28
N ASP A 166 14.45 9.04 -8.97
CA ASP A 166 14.94 9.43 -7.65
C ASP A 166 14.76 10.95 -7.41
N PRO A 167 14.62 11.38 -6.15
CA PRO A 167 14.49 12.79 -5.79
C PRO A 167 15.58 13.67 -6.38
N MET A 168 15.16 14.86 -6.81
CA MET A 168 16.02 15.94 -7.28
C MET A 168 16.63 16.68 -6.09
N ARG A 169 17.71 17.42 -6.34
CA ARG A 169 18.36 18.24 -5.33
C ARG A 169 17.61 19.56 -5.13
N ARG A 170 17.21 19.83 -3.89
CA ARG A 170 16.59 21.09 -3.45
C ARG A 170 17.58 22.25 -3.46
N ASN A 171 17.13 23.40 -3.92
CA ASN A 171 17.78 24.70 -3.74
C ASN A 171 16.76 25.71 -3.20
N VAL A 172 16.93 26.16 -1.96
CA VAL A 172 16.09 27.22 -1.40
C VAL A 172 16.49 28.55 -2.02
N MET A 173 15.52 29.28 -2.58
CA MET A 173 15.76 30.54 -3.27
C MET A 173 14.53 31.44 -3.20
N GLU A 174 14.77 32.75 -3.19
CA GLU A 174 13.72 33.76 -3.23
C GLU A 174 13.13 33.86 -4.64
N TYR A 175 11.80 33.99 -4.69
CA TYR A 175 11.04 34.18 -5.91
C TYR A 175 11.39 35.52 -6.54
N ASP A 176 12.11 35.45 -7.66
CA ASP A 176 12.46 36.61 -8.47
C ASP A 176 12.08 36.35 -9.93
N THR A 177 11.20 37.21 -10.47
CA THR A 177 10.79 37.14 -11.89
C THR A 177 11.78 37.81 -12.84
N SER A 178 12.71 38.60 -12.29
CA SER A 178 13.75 39.31 -13.06
C SER A 178 15.03 38.49 -13.21
N ARG A 179 15.24 37.47 -12.36
CA ARG A 179 16.41 36.58 -12.38
C ARG A 179 15.97 35.13 -12.45
N PHE A 180 16.37 34.45 -13.51
CA PHE A 180 16.16 33.00 -13.62
C PHE A 180 17.45 32.25 -13.29
N PRO A 181 17.58 31.69 -12.09
CA PRO A 181 18.77 30.93 -11.74
C PRO A 181 18.93 29.72 -12.66
N ARG A 182 20.18 29.42 -13.02
CA ARG A 182 20.52 28.26 -13.84
C ARG A 182 20.38 26.98 -13.00
N LEU A 183 19.18 26.39 -12.97
CA LEU A 183 18.97 25.06 -12.41
C LEU A 183 19.53 23.98 -13.33
N ARG A 184 20.26 23.01 -12.76
CA ARG A 184 20.65 21.79 -13.49
C ARG A 184 19.43 20.86 -13.65
N PRO A 185 19.43 19.91 -14.61
CA PRO A 185 18.29 19.01 -14.82
C PRO A 185 17.88 18.14 -13.63
N PHE A 186 18.77 17.98 -12.64
CA PHE A 186 18.54 17.22 -11.40
C PHE A 186 18.29 18.12 -10.19
N GLU A 187 18.11 19.42 -10.39
CA GLU A 187 17.90 20.41 -9.34
C GLU A 187 16.53 21.09 -9.50
N TYR A 188 15.91 21.44 -8.39
CA TYR A 188 14.72 22.27 -8.35
C TYR A 188 14.89 23.41 -7.35
N GLY A 189 14.15 24.50 -7.52
CA GLY A 189 14.11 25.61 -6.58
C GLY A 189 12.83 25.62 -5.76
N ILE A 190 12.87 26.11 -4.54
CA ILE A 190 11.69 26.32 -3.70
C ILE A 190 11.78 27.67 -2.99
N ASP A 191 10.67 28.40 -3.00
CA ASP A 191 10.42 29.54 -2.13
C ASP A 191 9.29 29.17 -1.17
N TYR A 192 9.61 29.08 0.12
CA TYR A 192 8.66 28.71 1.16
C TYR A 192 7.71 29.85 1.53
N ASP A 193 8.15 31.10 1.38
CA ASP A 193 7.39 32.29 1.77
C ASP A 193 6.32 32.60 0.72
N GLU A 194 6.69 32.50 -0.55
CA GLU A 194 5.75 32.71 -1.68
C GLU A 194 5.00 31.43 -2.10
N ALA A 195 5.31 30.28 -1.48
CA ALA A 195 4.75 28.97 -1.81
C ALA A 195 4.90 28.59 -3.30
N LYS A 196 6.10 28.83 -3.85
CA LYS A 196 6.42 28.61 -5.26
C LYS A 196 7.54 27.60 -5.45
N ILE A 197 7.50 26.90 -6.56
CA ILE A 197 8.52 25.93 -6.98
C ILE A 197 9.11 26.32 -8.33
N LEU A 198 10.43 26.28 -8.45
CA LEU A 198 11.15 26.54 -9.69
C LEU A 198 11.54 25.22 -10.35
N LEU A 199 11.01 24.97 -11.54
CA LEU A 199 11.22 23.74 -12.29
C LEU A 199 11.77 24.02 -13.69
N ARG A 200 12.49 23.07 -14.27
CA ARG A 200 13.17 23.24 -15.56
C ARG A 200 12.38 22.56 -16.69
N PRO A 201 11.82 23.28 -17.67
CA PRO A 201 11.18 22.65 -18.83
C PRO A 201 12.21 22.02 -19.77
N ARG A 202 11.73 21.36 -20.84
CA ARG A 202 12.58 20.95 -21.97
C ARG A 202 12.29 21.78 -23.21
N ALA A 203 13.22 21.75 -24.17
CA ALA A 203 13.07 22.49 -25.42
C ALA A 203 12.12 21.78 -26.41
N ASP A 204 12.11 20.45 -26.36
CA ASP A 204 11.66 19.54 -27.40
C ASP A 204 10.35 18.81 -27.07
N PHE A 205 10.06 18.55 -25.80
CA PHE A 205 8.80 17.94 -25.37
C PHE A 205 8.39 18.35 -23.96
N ALA A 206 7.13 18.09 -23.62
CA ALA A 206 6.58 18.39 -22.30
C ALA A 206 7.16 17.45 -21.23
N VAL A 207 7.42 17.96 -20.03
CA VAL A 207 7.99 17.18 -18.93
C VAL A 207 7.14 17.33 -17.68
N SER A 208 6.86 16.21 -17.05
CA SER A 208 6.10 16.15 -15.81
C SER A 208 7.01 15.99 -14.60
N TYR A 209 6.63 16.62 -13.49
CA TYR A 209 7.30 16.52 -12.19
C TYR A 209 6.30 16.09 -11.12
N LYS A 210 6.74 15.19 -10.25
CA LYS A 210 6.05 14.89 -9.00
C LYS A 210 6.59 15.81 -7.92
N ILE A 211 5.71 16.42 -7.15
CA ILE A 211 6.06 17.29 -6.04
C ILE A 211 5.26 16.83 -4.82
N ASP A 212 5.95 16.38 -3.79
CA ASP A 212 5.37 16.14 -2.48
C ASP A 212 5.74 17.32 -1.58
N PHE A 213 4.81 17.83 -0.79
CA PHE A 213 5.10 18.87 0.19
C PHE A 213 4.05 18.87 1.31
N ALA A 214 4.35 19.52 2.42
CA ALA A 214 3.39 19.77 3.48
C ALA A 214 3.25 21.28 3.74
N PHE A 215 2.08 21.71 4.15
CA PHE A 215 1.82 23.12 4.49
C PHE A 215 1.00 23.25 5.78
N TYR A 216 1.16 24.41 6.41
CA TYR A 216 0.42 24.79 7.60
C TYR A 216 -0.94 25.38 7.22
N GLN A 217 -1.99 24.87 7.86
CA GLN A 217 -3.34 25.40 7.72
C GLN A 217 -3.96 25.66 9.10
N GLN A 218 -4.64 26.79 9.26
CA GLN A 218 -5.41 27.11 10.44
C GLN A 218 -6.88 26.76 10.20
N VAL A 219 -7.40 25.78 10.96
CA VAL A 219 -8.80 25.35 10.90
C VAL A 219 -9.39 25.45 12.30
N ASN A 220 -10.49 26.20 12.45
CA ASN A 220 -11.19 26.40 13.73
C ASN A 220 -10.26 26.88 14.87
N GLY A 221 -9.29 27.74 14.55
CA GLY A 221 -8.33 28.29 15.51
C GLY A 221 -7.14 27.39 15.83
N ALA A 222 -7.09 26.15 15.31
CA ALA A 222 -5.96 25.24 15.50
C ALA A 222 -5.12 25.13 14.22
N VAL A 223 -3.79 25.08 14.38
CA VAL A 223 -2.86 24.83 13.27
C VAL A 223 -2.76 23.32 13.03
N THR A 224 -3.03 22.92 11.79
CA THR A 224 -2.88 21.57 11.26
C THR A 224 -1.81 21.57 10.18
N VAL A 225 -1.33 20.37 9.83
CA VAL A 225 -0.46 20.16 8.69
C VAL A 225 -1.20 19.33 7.68
N VAL A 226 -1.18 19.79 6.45
CA VAL A 226 -1.78 19.09 5.33
C VAL A 226 -0.66 18.65 4.39
N PHE A 227 -0.63 17.35 4.09
CA PHE A 227 0.24 16.80 3.05
C PHE A 227 -0.45 16.95 1.69
N SER A 228 0.29 17.44 0.71
CA SER A 228 -0.16 17.54 -0.68
C SER A 228 0.82 16.83 -1.61
N GLN A 229 0.27 16.18 -2.62
CA GLN A 229 1.02 15.66 -3.75
C GLN A 229 0.48 16.31 -5.01
N GLN A 230 1.35 16.99 -5.74
CA GLN A 230 1.04 17.65 -7.00
C GLN A 230 1.82 17.00 -8.14
N THR A 231 1.22 17.03 -9.33
CA THR A 231 1.94 16.78 -10.59
C THR A 231 1.99 18.08 -11.37
N ALA A 232 3.19 18.54 -11.72
CA ALA A 232 3.40 19.74 -12.53
C ALA A 232 3.82 19.35 -13.95
N LEU A 233 3.02 19.72 -14.95
CA LEU A 233 3.35 19.54 -16.36
C LEU A 233 3.94 20.84 -16.92
N LEU A 234 5.16 20.77 -17.44
CA LEU A 234 5.80 21.88 -18.14
C LEU A 234 5.80 21.65 -19.65
N ASN A 235 5.19 22.56 -20.39
CA ASN A 235 5.18 22.53 -21.85
C ASN A 235 6.59 22.77 -22.43
N PRO A 236 6.89 22.24 -23.63
CA PRO A 236 8.15 22.50 -24.30
C PRO A 236 8.32 23.99 -24.61
N THR A 237 9.53 24.52 -24.44
CA THR A 237 9.80 25.94 -24.70
C THR A 237 10.01 26.25 -26.18
N GLY A 238 10.32 25.25 -27.01
CA GLY A 238 10.79 25.45 -28.40
C GLY A 238 12.14 26.17 -28.51
N ASN A 239 12.78 26.50 -27.38
CA ASN A 239 14.01 27.30 -27.33
C ASN A 239 15.15 26.46 -26.72
N PRO A 240 16.31 26.32 -27.40
CA PRO A 240 17.45 25.59 -26.87
C PRO A 240 18.03 26.24 -25.59
N ARG A 241 17.79 27.54 -25.38
CA ARG A 241 18.09 28.22 -24.11
C ARG A 241 16.94 28.01 -23.13
N ILE A 242 16.98 26.85 -22.49
CA ILE A 242 15.99 26.46 -21.47
C ILE A 242 16.21 27.30 -20.21
N THR A 243 15.19 28.07 -19.85
CA THR A 243 15.11 28.83 -18.60
C THR A 243 14.14 28.12 -17.66
N ALA A 244 14.49 28.03 -16.38
CA ALA A 244 13.59 27.47 -15.38
C ALA A 244 12.38 28.40 -15.16
N VAL A 245 11.24 27.83 -14.78
CA VAL A 245 9.95 28.52 -14.67
C VAL A 245 9.41 28.30 -13.27
N TRP A 246 8.95 29.38 -12.65
CA TRP A 246 8.27 29.34 -11.37
C TRP A 246 6.82 28.89 -11.58
N GLY A 247 6.39 27.91 -10.79
CA GLY A 247 5.02 27.45 -10.68
C GLY A 247 4.52 27.58 -9.25
N ASP A 248 3.21 27.65 -9.10
CA ASP A 248 2.57 27.61 -7.78
C ASP A 248 2.57 26.18 -7.24
N LEU A 249 2.82 26.05 -5.93
CA LEU A 249 2.45 24.83 -5.22
C LEU A 249 0.93 24.78 -5.09
N GLU A 250 0.33 23.64 -5.42
CA GLU A 250 -1.13 23.50 -5.49
C GLU A 250 -1.66 22.48 -4.47
N TYR A 251 -2.83 22.79 -3.93
CA TYR A 251 -3.66 21.90 -3.13
C TYR A 251 -5.06 21.86 -3.71
N ASN A 252 -5.54 20.66 -4.07
CA ASN A 252 -6.82 20.44 -4.75
C ASN A 252 -7.01 21.30 -6.02
N GLY A 253 -5.94 21.46 -6.80
CA GLY A 253 -5.95 22.20 -8.07
C GLY A 253 -6.06 23.72 -7.93
N GLN A 254 -5.79 24.27 -6.74
CA GLN A 254 -5.68 25.71 -6.50
C GLN A 254 -4.32 26.03 -5.87
N PRO A 255 -3.75 27.22 -6.11
CA PRO A 255 -2.53 27.64 -5.43
C PRO A 255 -2.69 27.57 -3.92
N VAL A 256 -1.76 26.92 -3.23
CA VAL A 256 -1.85 26.64 -1.79
C VAL A 256 -1.89 27.94 -0.97
N ALA A 257 -1.23 28.99 -1.46
CA ALA A 257 -1.27 30.33 -0.86
C ALA A 257 -2.68 30.94 -0.79
N THR A 258 -3.62 30.44 -1.59
CA THR A 258 -5.03 30.89 -1.60
C THR A 258 -5.96 30.05 -0.73
N VAL A 259 -5.46 28.94 -0.17
CA VAL A 259 -6.26 28.05 0.67
C VAL A 259 -6.63 28.77 1.97
N PRO A 260 -7.92 28.76 2.39
CA PRO A 260 -8.33 29.39 3.64
C PRO A 260 -7.54 28.86 4.84
N GLY A 261 -6.99 29.78 5.63
CA GLY A 261 -6.16 29.45 6.79
C GLY A 261 -4.72 29.07 6.45
N PHE A 262 -4.26 29.18 5.20
CA PHE A 262 -2.86 28.96 4.86
C PHE A 262 -1.94 29.89 5.68
N ILE A 263 -0.90 29.32 6.28
CA ILE A 263 0.12 30.06 7.05
C ILE A 263 1.47 30.06 6.32
N GLY A 264 1.83 28.95 5.67
CA GLY A 264 3.13 28.78 5.03
C GLY A 264 3.40 27.33 4.67
N ILE A 265 4.45 27.09 3.88
CA ILE A 265 4.94 25.74 3.60
C ILE A 265 5.76 25.25 4.79
N VAL A 266 5.67 23.95 5.11
CA VAL A 266 6.53 23.34 6.14
C VAL A 266 7.96 23.28 5.58
N PRO A 267 8.95 23.93 6.22
CA PRO A 267 10.33 23.89 5.74
C PRO A 267 10.84 22.47 5.60
N ASP A 268 11.63 22.23 4.55
CA ASP A 268 12.24 20.94 4.22
C ASP A 268 11.26 19.76 4.01
N SER A 269 9.96 20.02 3.93
CA SER A 269 8.94 18.99 3.65
C SER A 269 8.78 18.70 2.16
N ASP A 270 9.33 19.54 1.30
CA ASP A 270 9.22 19.46 -0.14
C ASP A 270 10.21 18.46 -0.73
N VAL A 271 9.72 17.68 -1.69
CA VAL A 271 10.52 16.76 -2.50
C VAL A 271 9.99 16.81 -3.93
N ALA A 272 10.85 17.14 -4.88
CA ALA A 272 10.53 17.06 -6.30
C ALA A 272 11.28 15.91 -6.98
N ALA A 273 10.62 15.22 -7.91
CA ALA A 273 11.21 14.18 -8.76
C ALA A 273 10.66 14.28 -10.17
N ARG A 274 11.41 13.77 -11.16
CA ARG A 274 10.93 13.71 -12.53
C ARG A 274 9.88 12.61 -12.64
N LEU A 275 8.69 12.94 -13.11
CA LEU A 275 7.64 11.97 -13.32
C LEU A 275 7.85 11.29 -14.68
N PHE A 276 7.55 9.99 -14.74
CA PHE A 276 7.44 9.26 -15.99
C PHE A 276 6.08 9.56 -16.60
N ASP A 277 6.05 9.83 -17.90
CA ASP A 277 4.80 10.11 -18.59
C ASP A 277 4.06 8.79 -18.86
N ARG A 278 2.83 8.71 -18.37
CA ARG A 278 1.94 7.58 -18.66
C ARG A 278 1.48 7.67 -20.10
N LEU A 279 1.90 6.70 -20.90
CA LEU A 279 1.44 6.56 -22.26
C LEU A 279 0.19 5.70 -22.32
N GLY A 280 -0.73 6.03 -23.24
CA GLY A 280 -1.72 5.06 -23.69
C GLY A 280 -1.00 3.84 -24.27
N ASN A 281 -1.56 2.65 -24.11
CA ASN A 281 -0.90 1.40 -24.50
C ASN A 281 -0.46 1.37 -25.98
N PHE A 282 -1.16 2.13 -26.84
CA PHE A 282 -0.93 2.28 -28.29
C PHE A 282 0.06 3.37 -28.68
N THR A 283 0.48 4.21 -27.74
CA THR A 283 1.42 5.30 -28.05
C THR A 283 2.81 4.72 -28.22
N ALA A 284 3.48 5.07 -29.32
CA ALA A 284 4.87 4.67 -29.53
C ALA A 284 5.78 5.27 -28.44
N TRP A 285 6.82 4.52 -28.07
CA TRP A 285 7.86 5.04 -27.19
C TRP A 285 8.61 6.18 -27.90
N ALA A 286 8.92 7.24 -27.17
CA ALA A 286 9.88 8.23 -27.62
C ALA A 286 11.30 7.66 -27.44
N ALA A 287 12.06 7.57 -28.53
CA ALA A 287 13.36 6.89 -28.55
C ALA A 287 14.42 7.57 -27.67
N ASP A 288 14.31 8.88 -27.47
CA ASP A 288 15.25 9.73 -26.73
C ASP A 288 14.74 10.12 -25.33
N TYR A 289 13.62 9.54 -24.89
CA TYR A 289 12.99 9.91 -23.63
C TYR A 289 12.67 8.70 -22.74
N PRO A 290 13.54 8.39 -21.76
CA PRO A 290 13.42 7.18 -20.94
C PRO A 290 12.29 7.25 -19.89
N TYR A 291 11.75 8.43 -19.60
CA TYR A 291 10.76 8.62 -18.54
C TYR A 291 9.34 8.42 -19.09
N GLN A 292 9.06 7.22 -19.62
CA GLN A 292 7.73 6.86 -20.10
C GLN A 292 7.36 5.46 -19.61
N TYR A 293 6.08 5.25 -19.33
CA TYR A 293 5.57 3.94 -18.93
C TYR A 293 4.15 3.67 -19.46
N LYS A 294 3.79 2.39 -19.49
CA LYS A 294 2.46 1.88 -19.84
C LYS A 294 1.96 0.98 -18.72
N VAL A 295 0.66 0.99 -18.49
CA VAL A 295 0.00 0.11 -17.52
C VAL A 295 -0.72 -0.97 -18.30
N VAL A 296 -0.24 -2.20 -18.20
CA VAL A 296 -0.78 -3.32 -18.98
C VAL A 296 -1.88 -4.03 -18.23
N ASN A 297 -1.66 -4.31 -16.94
CA ASN A 297 -2.62 -5.08 -16.16
C ASN A 297 -2.72 -4.60 -14.70
N HIS A 298 -3.89 -4.08 -14.32
CA HIS A 298 -4.13 -3.57 -12.97
C HIS A 298 -4.33 -4.69 -11.92
N ALA A 299 -4.77 -5.87 -12.34
CA ALA A 299 -4.92 -7.04 -11.44
C ALA A 299 -3.56 -7.59 -10.98
N LEU A 300 -2.58 -7.56 -11.89
CA LEU A 300 -1.20 -7.96 -11.62
C LEU A 300 -0.33 -6.83 -11.11
N GLY A 301 -0.74 -5.56 -11.30
CA GLY A 301 0.15 -4.41 -11.09
C GLY A 301 1.29 -4.40 -12.11
N LEU A 302 1.01 -4.83 -13.35
CA LEU A 302 1.99 -4.98 -14.41
C LEU A 302 2.18 -3.65 -15.14
N VAL A 303 3.39 -3.10 -15.02
CA VAL A 303 3.84 -1.86 -15.64
C VAL A 303 5.00 -2.18 -16.60
N ILE A 304 5.04 -1.47 -17.71
CA ILE A 304 6.13 -1.57 -18.67
C ILE A 304 6.74 -0.20 -18.87
N MET A 305 8.04 -0.08 -18.62
CA MET A 305 8.81 1.15 -18.83
C MET A 305 9.44 1.16 -20.22
N ASN A 306 9.69 2.36 -20.74
CA ASN A 306 10.36 2.56 -22.02
C ASN A 306 11.69 1.76 -22.06
N PRO A 307 11.97 0.98 -23.12
CA PRO A 307 13.22 0.26 -23.26
C PRO A 307 14.47 1.16 -23.17
N ALA A 308 14.37 2.43 -23.58
CA ALA A 308 15.45 3.42 -23.45
C ALA A 308 15.81 3.75 -21.99
N ALA A 309 14.95 3.41 -21.01
CA ALA A 309 15.25 3.55 -19.59
C ALA A 309 16.31 2.56 -19.11
N SER A 310 16.41 1.40 -19.75
CA SER A 310 17.40 0.39 -19.40
C SER A 310 18.80 0.87 -19.78
N GLY A 311 19.72 0.91 -18.80
CA GLY A 311 21.07 1.41 -19.01
C GLY A 311 21.18 2.93 -19.17
N TYR A 312 20.09 3.68 -18.98
CA TYR A 312 20.14 5.15 -18.94
C TYR A 312 20.80 5.63 -17.65
N TYR A 313 21.65 6.65 -17.75
CA TYR A 313 22.30 7.27 -16.62
C TYR A 313 21.85 8.73 -16.45
N GLU A 314 21.36 9.04 -15.26
CA GLU A 314 21.05 10.40 -14.85
C GLU A 314 22.31 11.09 -14.33
N ARG A 315 22.46 12.38 -14.64
CA ARG A 315 23.41 13.24 -13.93
C ARG A 315 22.88 13.52 -12.54
N TYR A 316 23.74 13.38 -11.53
CA TYR A 316 23.41 13.70 -10.15
C TYR A 316 24.64 14.27 -9.43
N GLY A 317 24.56 15.51 -8.96
CA GLY A 317 25.62 16.16 -8.18
C GLY A 317 27.01 16.04 -8.84
N ASN A 318 27.83 15.13 -8.32
CA ASN A 318 29.22 14.87 -8.72
C ASN A 318 29.40 13.63 -9.62
N GLY A 319 28.34 13.07 -10.21
CA GLY A 319 28.48 11.87 -11.03
C GLY A 319 27.27 11.52 -11.89
N LEU A 320 27.33 10.30 -12.42
CA LEU A 320 26.24 9.64 -13.13
C LEU A 320 25.71 8.52 -12.23
N ARG A 321 24.39 8.36 -12.18
CA ARG A 321 23.73 7.22 -11.53
C ARG A 321 22.79 6.52 -12.52
N PRO A 322 22.63 5.19 -12.44
CA PRO A 322 21.64 4.51 -13.27
C PRO A 322 20.24 5.02 -12.93
N LEU A 323 19.38 5.11 -13.94
CA LEU A 323 17.97 5.46 -13.75
C LEU A 323 17.29 4.39 -12.90
N ARG A 324 16.69 4.84 -11.81
CA ARG A 324 15.81 4.04 -10.96
C ARG A 324 14.41 4.64 -11.05
N ALA A 325 13.41 3.77 -11.07
CA ALA A 325 12.02 4.19 -10.96
C ALA A 325 11.54 3.94 -9.52
N ASN A 326 10.77 4.87 -9.01
CA ASN A 326 10.03 4.76 -7.77
C ASN A 326 8.53 4.71 -8.14
N VAL A 327 7.81 3.75 -7.57
CA VAL A 327 6.40 3.53 -7.89
C VAL A 327 5.54 3.88 -6.68
N ASP A 328 4.64 4.83 -6.85
CA ASP A 328 3.58 5.15 -5.89
C ASP A 328 2.28 4.57 -6.40
N TYR A 329 1.57 3.81 -5.57
CA TYR A 329 0.29 3.25 -5.97
C TYR A 329 -0.63 2.91 -4.80
N ILE A 330 -1.90 2.68 -5.11
CA ILE A 330 -2.90 2.28 -4.11
C ILE A 330 -3.30 0.82 -4.33
N VAL A 331 -3.17 0.00 -3.30
CA VAL A 331 -3.69 -1.38 -3.32
C VAL A 331 -5.21 -1.33 -3.32
N ARG A 332 -5.83 -2.07 -4.23
CA ARG A 332 -7.29 -2.02 -4.43
C ARG A 332 -8.04 -2.46 -3.18
N ASP A 333 -7.74 -3.64 -2.66
CA ASP A 333 -8.39 -4.20 -1.49
C ASP A 333 -7.56 -5.36 -0.90
N TRP A 334 -7.14 -5.23 0.36
CA TRP A 334 -6.40 -6.26 1.09
C TRP A 334 -7.23 -7.51 1.44
N ARG A 335 -8.56 -7.45 1.28
CA ARG A 335 -9.44 -8.62 1.42
C ARG A 335 -9.38 -9.55 0.21
N ILE A 336 -8.76 -9.10 -0.88
CA ILE A 336 -8.49 -9.95 -2.04
C ILE A 336 -7.21 -10.73 -1.73
N ILE A 337 -7.37 -12.01 -1.43
CA ILE A 337 -6.27 -12.92 -1.17
C ILE A 337 -5.60 -13.26 -2.50
N ARG A 338 -4.27 -13.17 -2.51
CA ARG A 338 -3.41 -13.50 -3.63
C ARG A 338 -2.60 -14.75 -3.31
N GLU A 339 -2.62 -15.72 -4.21
CA GLU A 339 -1.76 -16.90 -4.15
C GLU A 339 -1.19 -17.23 -5.53
N ASP A 340 0.11 -17.48 -5.58
CA ASP A 340 0.78 -17.97 -6.79
C ASP A 340 1.00 -19.49 -6.62
N ARG A 341 0.41 -20.30 -7.51
CA ARG A 341 0.47 -21.77 -7.45
C ARG A 341 0.83 -22.36 -8.80
N GLN A 342 1.71 -23.36 -8.79
CA GLN A 342 1.92 -24.20 -9.95
C GLN A 342 0.77 -25.19 -10.09
N VAL A 343 0.28 -25.38 -11.32
CA VAL A 343 -0.77 -26.36 -11.60
C VAL A 343 -0.15 -27.76 -11.61
N PRO A 344 -0.55 -28.66 -10.70
CA PRO A 344 0.01 -30.01 -10.66
C PRO A 344 -0.58 -30.89 -11.76
N ASN A 345 0.07 -32.03 -12.05
CA ASN A 345 -0.41 -33.01 -13.05
C ASN A 345 -1.84 -33.53 -12.77
N ARG A 346 -2.27 -33.52 -11.50
CA ARG A 346 -3.65 -33.87 -11.11
C ARG A 346 -4.69 -32.82 -11.50
N ARG A 347 -4.26 -31.64 -11.97
CA ARG A 347 -5.09 -30.49 -12.40
C ARG A 347 -6.04 -29.98 -11.31
N ILE A 348 -5.73 -30.25 -10.04
CA ILE A 348 -6.47 -29.74 -8.89
C ILE A 348 -5.51 -28.88 -8.09
N VAL A 349 -5.86 -27.61 -7.94
CA VAL A 349 -5.15 -26.65 -7.08
C VAL A 349 -6.02 -26.40 -5.85
N LYS A 350 -5.42 -26.59 -4.66
CA LYS A 350 -6.07 -26.28 -3.39
C LYS A 350 -5.63 -24.89 -2.94
N LEU A 351 -6.59 -23.98 -2.77
CA LEU A 351 -6.36 -22.67 -2.19
C LEU A 351 -6.10 -22.79 -0.68
N THR A 352 -5.45 -21.79 -0.08
CA THR A 352 -5.14 -21.80 1.36
C THR A 352 -6.39 -21.75 2.23
N PHE A 353 -7.43 -21.09 1.73
CA PHE A 353 -8.70 -20.91 2.44
C PHE A 353 -9.82 -21.76 1.80
N SER A 354 -10.64 -22.35 2.66
CA SER A 354 -11.99 -22.82 2.36
C SER A 354 -13.01 -21.68 2.40
N ASN A 355 -14.25 -21.92 1.99
CA ASN A 355 -15.34 -20.93 1.99
C ASN A 355 -14.97 -19.64 1.23
N VAL A 356 -14.54 -19.82 -0.01
CA VAL A 356 -14.35 -18.73 -0.96
C VAL A 356 -15.70 -18.09 -1.23
N LYS A 357 -15.78 -16.75 -1.17
CA LYS A 357 -17.02 -16.03 -1.44
C LYS A 357 -17.47 -16.26 -2.88
N LYS A 358 -18.77 -16.45 -3.04
CA LYS A 358 -19.47 -16.56 -4.31
C LYS A 358 -20.39 -15.37 -4.50
N SER A 359 -20.53 -14.89 -5.73
CA SER A 359 -21.42 -13.78 -6.06
C SER A 359 -22.84 -14.10 -5.61
N GLY A 360 -23.44 -13.16 -4.88
CA GLY A 360 -24.72 -13.32 -4.19
C GLY A 360 -24.61 -13.61 -2.69
N ASP A 361 -23.43 -14.00 -2.18
CA ASP A 361 -23.23 -14.20 -0.74
C ASP A 361 -23.37 -12.87 0.02
N LEU A 362 -23.89 -12.94 1.25
CA LEU A 362 -24.04 -11.76 2.10
C LEU A 362 -22.68 -11.34 2.67
N GLN A 363 -22.43 -10.03 2.63
CA GLN A 363 -21.31 -9.39 3.28
C GLN A 363 -21.68 -8.98 4.72
N ASN A 364 -20.67 -8.58 5.49
CA ASN A 364 -20.84 -8.17 6.88
C ASN A 364 -21.78 -6.96 7.06
N ASP A 365 -21.89 -6.11 6.02
CA ASP A 365 -22.78 -4.97 5.96
C ASP A 365 -24.18 -5.30 5.39
N GLN A 366 -24.51 -6.59 5.26
CA GLN A 366 -25.76 -7.11 4.66
C GLN A 366 -25.93 -6.80 3.16
N THR A 367 -24.91 -6.26 2.49
CA THR A 367 -24.90 -6.15 1.03
C THR A 367 -24.55 -7.49 0.41
N THR A 368 -24.87 -7.69 -0.87
CA THR A 368 -24.44 -8.88 -1.60
C THR A 368 -23.05 -8.69 -2.19
N TYR A 369 -22.25 -9.75 -2.16
CA TYR A 369 -20.98 -9.80 -2.85
C TYR A 369 -21.21 -9.89 -4.36
N ALA A 370 -20.59 -8.99 -5.11
CA ALA A 370 -20.78 -8.86 -6.57
C ALA A 370 -19.64 -9.50 -7.39
N GLY A 371 -18.77 -10.29 -6.76
CA GLY A 371 -17.50 -10.73 -7.35
C GLY A 371 -16.37 -9.73 -7.12
N LEU A 372 -15.19 -10.00 -7.70
CA LEU A 372 -13.98 -9.22 -7.44
C LEU A 372 -13.98 -7.81 -8.06
N ALA A 373 -14.83 -7.57 -9.08
CA ALA A 373 -14.92 -6.30 -9.81
C ALA A 373 -13.60 -5.80 -10.42
N ILE A 374 -12.57 -6.64 -10.52
CA ILE A 374 -11.29 -6.28 -11.13
C ILE A 374 -11.46 -6.36 -12.65
N THR A 375 -11.00 -5.33 -13.36
CA THR A 375 -10.89 -5.37 -14.82
C THR A 375 -9.40 -5.46 -15.14
N PRO A 376 -8.84 -6.68 -15.29
CA PRO A 376 -7.40 -6.89 -15.49
C PRO A 376 -6.81 -5.96 -16.56
N ASP A 377 -7.60 -5.66 -17.59
CA ASP A 377 -7.16 -4.92 -18.76
C ASP A 377 -8.02 -3.67 -19.07
N GLY A 378 -8.71 -3.12 -18.06
CA GLY A 378 -9.38 -1.82 -18.14
C GLY A 378 -10.65 -1.72 -19.01
N GLN A 379 -10.98 -2.71 -19.85
CA GLN A 379 -12.31 -2.88 -20.47
C GLN A 379 -12.55 -4.35 -20.85
N LEU A 380 -13.77 -4.86 -20.59
CA LEU A 380 -14.40 -6.07 -21.14
C LEU A 380 -14.24 -7.45 -20.49
N ILE A 381 -13.59 -7.59 -19.34
CA ILE A 381 -13.83 -8.79 -18.51
C ILE A 381 -14.99 -8.45 -17.59
N SER A 382 -16.12 -9.17 -17.68
CA SER A 382 -17.24 -8.96 -16.76
C SER A 382 -16.71 -9.07 -15.33
N GLY A 383 -16.66 -7.95 -14.60
CA GLY A 383 -16.09 -7.82 -13.27
C GLY A 383 -16.88 -8.54 -12.18
N THR A 384 -17.41 -9.72 -12.47
CA THR A 384 -18.24 -10.53 -11.58
C THR A 384 -17.63 -11.90 -11.32
N GLU A 385 -16.39 -12.14 -11.73
CA GLU A 385 -15.68 -13.37 -11.39
C GLU A 385 -15.41 -13.40 -9.88
N ASP A 386 -15.76 -14.54 -9.26
CA ASP A 386 -15.54 -14.78 -7.83
C ASP A 386 -14.09 -15.16 -7.52
N VAL A 387 -13.48 -15.90 -8.46
CA VAL A 387 -12.07 -16.27 -8.46
C VAL A 387 -11.49 -15.91 -9.81
N LEU A 388 -10.51 -15.01 -9.79
CA LEU A 388 -9.78 -14.57 -10.97
C LEU A 388 -8.46 -15.35 -11.05
N ILE A 389 -8.23 -16.03 -12.17
CA ILE A 389 -7.06 -16.88 -12.42
C ILE A 389 -6.25 -16.24 -13.54
N ILE A 390 -4.98 -15.95 -13.26
CA ILE A 390 -4.10 -15.24 -14.18
C ILE A 390 -2.83 -16.05 -14.41
N ASN A 391 -2.46 -16.27 -15.66
CA ASN A 391 -1.16 -16.79 -16.02
C ASN A 391 -0.09 -15.75 -15.70
N THR A 392 0.87 -16.09 -14.83
CA THR A 392 1.90 -15.13 -14.42
C THR A 392 2.94 -14.86 -15.49
N GLU A 393 3.04 -15.73 -16.50
CA GLU A 393 4.06 -15.60 -17.56
C GLU A 393 3.68 -14.57 -18.62
N ASP A 394 2.44 -14.56 -19.07
CA ASP A 394 1.98 -13.69 -20.16
C ASP A 394 0.81 -12.76 -19.78
N GLY A 395 0.35 -12.84 -18.52
CA GLY A 395 -0.76 -12.04 -18.01
C GLY A 395 -2.14 -12.47 -18.50
N GLY A 396 -2.25 -13.61 -19.20
CA GLY A 396 -3.52 -14.13 -19.69
C GLY A 396 -4.48 -14.44 -18.55
N VAL A 397 -5.75 -14.08 -18.71
CA VAL A 397 -6.81 -14.32 -17.73
C VAL A 397 -7.63 -15.52 -18.16
N ALA A 398 -7.78 -16.52 -17.30
CA ALA A 398 -8.58 -17.70 -17.60
C ALA A 398 -10.06 -17.32 -17.78
N LYS A 399 -10.73 -17.94 -18.75
CA LYS A 399 -12.15 -17.70 -19.06
C LYS A 399 -13.00 -18.95 -19.00
N SER A 400 -12.44 -20.09 -19.37
CA SER A 400 -13.10 -21.40 -19.33
C SER A 400 -12.09 -22.52 -19.13
N GLY A 401 -12.58 -23.73 -18.91
CA GLY A 401 -11.73 -24.91 -18.65
C GLY A 401 -11.36 -25.05 -17.17
N TYR A 402 -12.14 -24.48 -16.25
CA TYR A 402 -11.97 -24.68 -14.82
C TYR A 402 -13.30 -24.65 -14.04
N GLN A 403 -13.31 -25.26 -12.87
CA GLN A 403 -14.41 -25.26 -11.91
C GLN A 403 -13.89 -24.96 -10.52
N VAL A 404 -14.62 -24.14 -9.76
CA VAL A 404 -14.29 -23.78 -8.39
C VAL A 404 -15.31 -24.40 -7.44
N ASP A 405 -14.84 -25.23 -6.51
CA ASP A 405 -15.59 -25.61 -5.33
C ASP A 405 -15.34 -24.57 -4.24
N TYR A 406 -16.28 -23.63 -4.09
CA TYR A 406 -16.22 -22.52 -3.16
C TYR A 406 -16.12 -22.97 -1.69
N ARG A 407 -16.77 -24.09 -1.34
CA ARG A 407 -16.79 -24.57 0.05
C ARG A 407 -15.43 -25.14 0.42
N THR A 408 -14.83 -25.94 -0.46
CA THR A 408 -13.55 -26.58 -0.17
C THR A 408 -12.35 -25.74 -0.59
N GLY A 409 -12.52 -24.71 -1.44
CA GLY A 409 -11.42 -23.94 -2.01
C GLY A 409 -10.61 -24.73 -3.05
N GLU A 410 -11.22 -25.71 -3.72
CA GLU A 410 -10.57 -26.47 -4.79
C GLU A 410 -10.88 -25.86 -6.15
N VAL A 411 -9.82 -25.60 -6.93
CA VAL A 411 -9.93 -25.24 -8.34
C VAL A 411 -9.52 -26.45 -9.17
N ARG A 412 -10.44 -26.96 -9.97
CA ARG A 412 -10.23 -28.11 -10.87
C ARG A 412 -10.14 -27.58 -12.28
N PHE A 413 -9.07 -27.93 -12.97
CA PHE A 413 -8.85 -27.57 -14.36
C PHE A 413 -9.16 -28.74 -15.28
N ASP A 414 -9.73 -28.43 -16.43
CA ASP A 414 -9.81 -29.34 -17.56
C ASP A 414 -8.41 -29.53 -18.18
N GLN A 415 -8.27 -30.38 -19.20
CA GLN A 415 -6.99 -30.49 -19.93
C GLN A 415 -6.60 -29.16 -20.58
N ASN A 416 -7.61 -28.53 -21.19
CA ASN A 416 -7.48 -27.32 -21.96
C ASN A 416 -8.12 -26.19 -21.18
N VAL A 417 -7.34 -25.15 -20.91
CA VAL A 417 -7.84 -23.94 -20.24
C VAL A 417 -7.76 -22.81 -21.24
N ASP A 418 -8.89 -22.14 -21.46
CA ASP A 418 -8.92 -20.99 -22.37
C ASP A 418 -8.57 -19.75 -21.57
N PHE A 419 -7.52 -19.08 -22.03
CA PHE A 419 -7.09 -17.80 -21.53
C PHE A 419 -7.40 -16.74 -22.57
N VAL A 420 -7.67 -15.53 -22.07
CA VAL A 420 -7.69 -14.33 -22.89
C VAL A 420 -6.59 -13.44 -22.38
N ARG A 421 -5.63 -13.14 -23.25
CA ARG A 421 -4.63 -12.11 -22.99
C ARG A 421 -4.86 -10.94 -23.91
N VAL A 422 -4.37 -9.79 -23.48
CA VAL A 422 -4.29 -8.65 -24.38
C VAL A 422 -3.04 -8.78 -25.22
N ARG A 423 -3.23 -8.92 -26.53
CA ARG A 423 -2.17 -8.78 -27.52
C ARG A 423 -2.41 -7.50 -28.31
N PHE A 424 -1.32 -6.85 -28.68
CA PHE A 424 -1.39 -5.62 -29.43
C PHE A 424 -0.93 -5.91 -30.86
N ASP A 425 -1.74 -5.48 -31.84
CA ASP A 425 -1.35 -5.54 -33.24
C ASP A 425 -0.42 -4.36 -33.55
N ASN A 426 0.83 -4.67 -33.89
CA ASN A 426 1.84 -3.68 -34.23
C ASN A 426 1.49 -2.84 -35.46
N ASN A 427 0.59 -3.32 -36.34
CA ASN A 427 0.24 -2.62 -37.59
C ASN A 427 -0.98 -1.71 -37.43
N THR A 428 -1.98 -2.11 -36.65
CA THR A 428 -3.24 -1.35 -36.50
C THR A 428 -3.28 -0.50 -35.23
N LEU A 429 -2.32 -0.68 -34.30
CA LEU A 429 -2.36 -0.07 -32.96
C LEU A 429 -3.69 -0.35 -32.25
N GLN A 430 -4.36 -1.46 -32.60
CA GLN A 430 -5.60 -1.88 -31.95
C GLN A 430 -5.30 -2.93 -30.88
N ARG A 431 -6.13 -2.88 -29.84
CA ARG A 431 -6.16 -3.89 -28.80
C ARG A 431 -6.88 -5.11 -29.34
N MET A 432 -6.18 -6.23 -29.44
CA MET A 432 -6.80 -7.50 -29.72
C MET A 432 -6.86 -8.32 -28.44
N PHE A 433 -8.03 -8.86 -28.18
CA PHE A 433 -8.14 -9.96 -27.24
C PHE A 433 -7.71 -11.19 -28.00
N GLU A 434 -6.57 -11.76 -27.60
CA GLU A 434 -6.08 -12.99 -28.18
C GLU A 434 -6.52 -14.13 -27.26
N PRO A 435 -7.60 -14.84 -27.60
CA PRO A 435 -7.90 -16.09 -26.94
C PRO A 435 -6.80 -17.08 -27.31
N TYR A 436 -6.32 -17.81 -26.32
CA TYR A 436 -5.45 -18.96 -26.54
C TYR A 436 -5.81 -20.06 -25.56
N THR A 437 -5.63 -21.30 -25.97
CA THR A 437 -5.87 -22.46 -25.13
C THR A 437 -4.54 -23.01 -24.67
N ALA A 438 -4.35 -23.12 -23.36
CA ALA A 438 -3.19 -23.78 -22.79
C ALA A 438 -3.52 -25.26 -22.50
N ASP A 439 -2.67 -26.18 -22.97
CA ASP A 439 -2.73 -27.59 -22.62
C ASP A 439 -1.89 -27.83 -21.35
N LEU A 440 -2.58 -28.08 -20.23
CA LEU A 440 -1.96 -28.33 -18.94
C LEU A 440 -1.23 -29.68 -18.86
N ASN A 441 -1.39 -30.57 -19.85
CA ASN A 441 -0.57 -31.80 -19.92
C ASN A 441 0.80 -31.55 -20.56
N ALA A 442 0.92 -30.52 -21.40
CA ALA A 442 2.14 -30.21 -22.13
C ALA A 442 3.02 -29.18 -21.39
N GLN A 443 2.44 -28.41 -20.47
CA GLN A 443 3.11 -27.29 -19.81
C GLN A 443 2.77 -27.22 -18.32
N THR A 444 3.78 -27.00 -17.49
CA THR A 444 3.58 -26.63 -16.08
C THR A 444 3.43 -25.12 -15.98
N LEU A 445 2.20 -24.66 -15.77
CA LEU A 445 1.92 -23.23 -15.61
C LEU A 445 1.96 -22.81 -14.14
N THR A 446 2.52 -21.63 -13.89
CA THR A 446 2.34 -20.91 -12.64
C THR A 446 1.17 -19.95 -12.80
N LEU A 447 0.11 -20.16 -12.02
CA LEU A 447 -1.09 -19.34 -12.05
C LEU A 447 -1.23 -18.55 -10.75
N ARG A 448 -1.66 -17.30 -10.88
CA ARG A 448 -2.08 -16.45 -9.77
C ARG A 448 -3.58 -16.57 -9.58
N PHE A 449 -3.97 -16.82 -8.34
CA PHE A 449 -5.35 -16.89 -7.90
C PHE A 449 -5.63 -15.64 -7.06
N LEU A 450 -6.67 -14.90 -7.43
CA LEU A 450 -7.21 -13.77 -6.68
C LEU A 450 -8.64 -14.12 -6.28
N TYR A 451 -8.97 -14.00 -5.00
CA TYR A 451 -10.29 -14.37 -4.49
C TYR A 451 -10.58 -13.73 -3.12
N ARG A 452 -11.84 -13.77 -2.67
CA ARG A 452 -12.23 -13.37 -1.30
C ARG A 452 -12.73 -14.56 -0.51
N VAL A 453 -12.69 -14.44 0.81
CA VAL A 453 -13.12 -15.49 1.74
C VAL A 453 -14.22 -14.95 2.65
N GLU A 454 -15.14 -15.81 3.08
CA GLU A 454 -16.11 -15.48 4.13
C GLU A 454 -15.42 -14.87 5.38
N ASN A 455 -16.17 -14.13 6.20
CA ASN A 455 -15.64 -13.46 7.40
C ASN A 455 -14.59 -12.37 7.12
N ASP A 456 -14.56 -11.82 5.90
CA ASP A 456 -13.71 -10.68 5.50
C ASP A 456 -12.23 -10.85 5.88
N TRP A 457 -11.67 -12.05 5.62
CA TRP A 457 -10.23 -12.25 5.71
C TRP A 457 -9.50 -11.24 4.83
N ALA A 458 -8.46 -10.63 5.40
CA ALA A 458 -7.58 -9.70 4.72
C ALA A 458 -6.12 -9.94 5.12
N MET A 459 -5.25 -9.86 4.13
CA MET A 459 -3.81 -9.88 4.30
C MET A 459 -3.27 -8.50 3.93
N SER A 460 -2.73 -7.77 4.90
CA SER A 460 -2.20 -6.41 4.71
C SER A 460 -0.73 -6.35 5.11
N ALA A 461 0.01 -5.44 4.48
CA ALA A 461 1.37 -5.11 4.88
C ALA A 461 1.41 -3.74 5.56
N GLN A 462 2.28 -3.58 6.55
CA GLN A 462 2.62 -2.30 7.16
C GLN A 462 4.14 -2.16 7.16
N LYS A 463 4.63 -1.00 6.75
CA LYS A 463 6.05 -0.69 6.76
C LYS A 463 6.27 0.69 7.37
N SER A 464 7.33 0.82 8.15
CA SER A 464 7.82 2.12 8.64
C SER A 464 8.45 2.94 7.52
N THR A 465 8.33 4.26 7.58
CA THR A 465 8.99 5.13 6.61
C THR A 465 10.49 4.88 6.59
N GLU A 466 11.08 4.71 5.40
CA GLU A 466 12.49 4.33 5.20
C GLU A 466 13.45 5.24 5.98
N SER A 467 13.22 6.55 5.91
CA SER A 467 14.04 7.55 6.58
C SER A 467 13.20 8.70 7.08
N PHE A 468 13.60 9.27 8.22
CA PHE A 468 12.98 10.45 8.78
C PHE A 468 13.95 11.63 8.78
N THR A 469 13.47 12.77 8.29
CA THR A 469 14.20 14.04 8.40
C THR A 469 13.85 14.71 9.72
N PRO A 470 14.83 15.02 10.59
CA PRO A 470 14.54 15.69 11.84
C PRO A 470 14.05 17.13 11.62
N SER A 471 13.04 17.53 12.38
CA SER A 471 12.44 18.88 12.37
C SER A 471 12.32 19.41 13.79
N TYR A 472 12.47 20.72 13.95
CA TYR A 472 12.25 21.44 15.21
C TYR A 472 10.84 22.03 15.33
N SER A 473 9.99 21.75 14.34
CA SER A 473 8.57 22.08 14.38
C SER A 473 7.75 20.81 14.70
N PRO A 474 6.75 20.87 15.59
CA PRO A 474 5.84 19.73 15.86
C PRO A 474 4.97 19.37 14.64
N ALA A 475 4.92 20.26 13.66
CA ALA A 475 4.18 20.13 12.43
C ALA A 475 4.96 19.35 11.36
N ILE A 476 5.13 18.05 11.60
CA ILE A 476 5.96 17.16 10.78
C ILE A 476 5.14 16.41 9.73
N ASN A 477 5.74 15.98 8.62
CA ASN A 477 5.14 15.01 7.70
C ASN A 477 5.39 13.54 8.15
N PHE A 478 4.89 12.54 7.41
CA PHE A 478 5.09 11.11 7.71
C PHE A 478 6.54 10.63 7.59
N ASP A 479 7.39 11.37 6.87
CA ASP A 479 8.82 11.16 6.66
C ASP A 479 9.70 12.15 7.44
N GLN A 480 9.11 12.78 8.46
CA GLN A 480 9.81 13.67 9.37
C GLN A 480 9.61 13.21 10.81
N CYS A 481 10.53 13.61 11.70
CA CYS A 481 10.40 13.40 13.13
C CYS A 481 10.66 14.72 13.88
N TYR A 482 9.85 15.01 14.89
CA TYR A 482 9.97 16.23 15.67
C TYR A 482 10.88 16.02 16.88
N ILE A 483 11.89 16.88 17.01
CA ILE A 483 12.77 16.94 18.17
C ILE A 483 12.39 18.15 19.00
N SER A 484 12.18 17.93 20.29
CA SER A 484 12.04 19.01 21.27
C SER A 484 13.34 19.17 22.06
N ASP A 485 13.83 20.42 22.16
CA ASP A 485 15.07 20.73 22.87
C ASP A 485 14.98 20.49 24.39
N SER A 486 13.77 20.44 24.95
CA SER A 486 13.53 20.31 26.39
C SER A 486 13.06 18.93 26.82
N SER A 487 13.13 17.93 25.94
CA SER A 487 12.60 16.58 26.18
C SER A 487 13.58 15.52 25.70
N PRO A 488 13.69 14.37 26.38
CA PRO A 488 14.44 13.22 25.89
C PRO A 488 13.64 12.42 24.83
N GLN A 489 12.49 12.93 24.38
CA GLN A 489 11.59 12.25 23.47
C GLN A 489 11.78 12.72 22.02
N LEU A 490 11.62 11.79 21.09
CA LEU A 490 11.53 12.04 19.65
C LEU A 490 10.10 11.72 19.20
N PHE A 491 9.48 12.60 18.43
CA PHE A 491 8.06 12.49 18.11
C PHE A 491 7.83 12.14 16.64
N PHE A 492 6.84 11.28 16.41
CA PHE A 492 6.45 10.80 15.10
C PHE A 492 4.94 10.97 14.88
N ARG A 493 4.50 10.94 13.62
CA ARG A 493 3.08 10.87 13.29
C ARG A 493 2.43 9.59 13.81
N LEU A 494 1.13 9.65 14.09
CA LEU A 494 0.40 8.49 14.60
C LEU A 494 0.42 7.30 13.64
N CYS A 495 0.52 7.53 12.34
CA CYS A 495 0.70 6.48 11.32
C CYS A 495 1.98 5.65 11.48
N GLU A 496 2.94 6.10 12.29
CA GLU A 496 4.16 5.38 12.65
C GLU A 496 4.12 4.77 14.06
N ALA A 497 3.04 4.96 14.82
CA ALA A 497 2.90 4.42 16.17
C ALA A 497 3.06 2.88 16.20
N GLY A 498 3.85 2.36 17.14
CA GLY A 498 4.13 0.93 17.27
C GLY A 498 5.19 0.37 16.31
N LYS A 499 5.68 1.18 15.37
CA LYS A 499 6.75 0.79 14.43
C LYS A 499 8.13 0.96 15.07
N THR A 500 9.14 0.31 14.47
CA THR A 500 10.53 0.32 14.98
C THR A 500 11.42 1.18 14.12
N VAL A 501 12.25 2.00 14.76
CA VAL A 501 13.23 2.87 14.11
C VAL A 501 14.63 2.62 14.65
N VAL A 502 15.63 2.91 13.82
CA VAL A 502 17.05 2.92 14.17
C VAL A 502 17.56 4.35 14.10
N LEU A 503 18.24 4.77 15.17
CA LEU A 503 19.00 6.02 15.22
C LEU A 503 20.46 5.69 14.97
N ARG A 504 20.98 6.04 13.79
CA ARG A 504 22.37 5.71 13.42
C ARG A 504 23.39 6.36 14.35
N GLU A 505 23.20 7.64 14.65
CA GLU A 505 24.04 8.41 15.57
C GLU A 505 23.18 9.42 16.30
N TYR A 506 23.38 9.55 17.61
CA TYR A 506 22.62 10.49 18.42
C TYR A 506 23.34 10.95 19.69
N PHE A 507 22.96 12.13 20.15
CA PHE A 507 23.58 12.85 21.25
C PHE A 507 22.53 13.28 22.26
N TYR A 508 22.77 12.99 23.54
CA TYR A 508 21.84 13.32 24.61
C TYR A 508 22.59 13.82 25.85
N ARG A 509 21.87 14.60 26.67
CA ARG A 509 22.34 15.11 27.95
C ARG A 509 21.80 14.24 29.09
N ASP A 510 22.68 13.87 30.02
CA ASP A 510 22.26 13.18 31.24
C ASP A 510 21.78 14.15 32.33
N ASP A 511 21.29 13.59 33.44
CA ASP A 511 20.84 14.30 34.64
C ASP A 511 21.92 15.16 35.32
N LYS A 512 23.19 14.92 35.00
CA LYS A 512 24.35 15.69 35.49
C LYS A 512 24.81 16.75 34.49
N GLY A 513 24.16 16.86 33.34
CA GLY A 513 24.50 17.81 32.30
C GLY A 513 25.62 17.35 31.35
N ASN A 514 26.11 16.11 31.46
CA ASN A 514 27.12 15.58 30.57
C ASN A 514 26.49 15.19 29.23
N ILE A 515 27.21 15.45 28.14
CA ILE A 515 26.80 15.06 26.79
C ILE A 515 27.36 13.68 26.49
N HIS A 516 26.48 12.76 26.09
CA HIS A 516 26.82 11.41 25.68
C HIS A 516 26.54 11.24 24.19
N ARG A 517 27.41 10.47 23.52
CA ARG A 517 27.22 10.02 22.14
C ARG A 517 26.85 8.55 22.15
N ALA A 518 25.80 8.19 21.43
CA ALA A 518 25.40 6.82 21.17
C ALA A 518 25.16 6.60 19.68
N ALA A 519 25.19 5.33 19.26
CA ALA A 519 25.06 4.95 17.86
C ALA A 519 24.27 3.64 17.74
N ASN A 520 23.65 3.45 16.57
CA ASN A 520 22.85 2.26 16.22
C ASN A 520 21.81 1.91 17.30
N GLY A 521 21.08 2.93 17.72
CA GLY A 521 20.01 2.84 18.70
C GLY A 521 18.75 2.25 18.09
N ILE A 522 18.31 1.05 18.47
CA ILE A 522 17.02 0.50 18.04
C ILE A 522 15.96 0.86 19.08
N PHE A 523 14.86 1.46 18.62
CA PHE A 523 13.77 1.92 19.48
C PHE A 523 12.42 1.63 18.86
N LYS A 524 11.41 1.44 19.69
CA LYS A 524 10.02 1.27 19.25
C LYS A 524 9.26 2.57 19.53
N ILE A 525 8.56 3.08 18.53
CA ILE A 525 7.64 4.22 18.71
C ILE A 525 6.47 3.72 19.54
N THR A 526 6.07 4.47 20.57
CA THR A 526 4.97 4.04 21.44
C THR A 526 3.69 3.85 20.63
N ASN A 527 2.94 2.79 20.94
CA ASN A 527 1.57 2.59 20.47
C ASN A 527 0.54 2.77 21.60
N ASN A 528 0.96 3.31 22.75
CA ASN A 528 0.06 3.57 23.86
C ASN A 528 -0.60 4.95 23.69
N PRO A 529 -1.93 5.03 23.46
CA PRO A 529 -2.59 6.31 23.24
C PRO A 529 -2.53 7.26 24.43
N ALA A 530 -2.32 6.74 25.66
CA ALA A 530 -2.16 7.56 26.86
C ALA A 530 -0.84 8.35 26.89
N LEU A 531 0.14 7.95 26.08
CA LEU A 531 1.44 8.63 25.97
C LEU A 531 1.51 9.57 24.76
N TYR A 532 0.48 9.60 23.90
CA TYR A 532 0.48 10.50 22.76
C TYR A 532 0.42 11.94 23.24
N GLN A 533 1.25 12.79 22.65
CA GLN A 533 1.24 14.21 22.92
C GLN A 533 0.37 14.93 21.90
N THR A 534 -0.42 15.88 22.38
CA THR A 534 -1.23 16.75 21.53
C THR A 534 -0.60 18.13 21.52
N ASN A 535 -0.20 18.60 20.34
CA ASN A 535 0.28 19.96 20.13
C ASN A 535 -0.67 20.67 19.16
N GLY A 536 -1.57 21.49 19.70
CA GLY A 536 -2.68 22.05 18.92
C GLY A 536 -3.63 20.96 18.43
N ALA A 537 -3.84 20.91 17.10
CA ALA A 537 -4.66 19.85 16.47
C ALA A 537 -3.85 18.59 16.11
N ILE A 538 -2.53 18.58 16.35
CA ILE A 538 -1.65 17.49 15.92
C ILE A 538 -1.41 16.54 17.09
N ARG A 539 -1.60 15.24 16.84
CA ARG A 539 -1.26 14.17 17.79
C ARG A 539 0.02 13.48 17.33
N LEU A 540 0.96 13.31 18.26
CA LEU A 540 2.26 12.71 18.00
C LEU A 540 2.51 11.54 18.94
N ALA A 541 3.12 10.48 18.40
CA ALA A 541 3.57 9.33 19.15
C ALA A 541 5.05 9.52 19.55
N PRO A 542 5.38 9.55 20.86
CA PRO A 542 6.75 9.65 21.29
C PRO A 542 7.51 8.33 21.21
N LEU A 543 8.81 8.47 21.03
CA LEU A 543 9.86 7.51 21.34
C LEU A 543 10.68 8.13 22.49
N ASP A 544 10.93 7.37 23.56
CA ASP A 544 11.62 7.89 24.73
C ASP A 544 13.04 7.32 24.85
N LEU A 545 14.05 8.19 24.85
CA LEU A 545 15.45 7.76 25.03
C LEU A 545 15.66 7.01 26.34
N ARG A 546 14.84 7.28 27.36
CA ARG A 546 14.96 6.68 28.70
C ARG A 546 14.73 5.17 28.70
N GLU A 547 14.11 4.61 27.66
CA GLU A 547 14.00 3.16 27.47
C GLU A 547 15.37 2.47 27.42
N ARG A 548 16.39 3.17 26.90
CA ARG A 548 17.76 2.64 26.80
C ARG A 548 18.75 3.40 27.69
N HIS A 549 18.49 4.68 27.93
CA HIS A 549 19.36 5.58 28.69
C HIS A 549 18.56 6.22 29.82
N PRO A 550 18.37 5.54 30.97
CA PRO A 550 17.45 5.98 32.02
C PRO A 550 17.69 7.41 32.55
N ASN A 551 18.93 7.88 32.48
CA ASN A 551 19.35 9.20 32.96
C ASN A 551 19.26 10.28 31.88
N ALA A 552 18.78 9.98 30.67
CA ALA A 552 18.66 10.98 29.61
C ALA A 552 17.57 12.01 29.93
N VAL A 553 17.93 13.29 29.86
CA VAL A 553 17.04 14.42 30.17
C VAL A 553 16.66 15.21 28.92
N ALA A 554 17.56 15.37 27.95
CA ALA A 554 17.30 16.13 26.73
C ALA A 554 18.22 15.69 25.58
N TRP A 555 17.88 16.08 24.36
CA TRP A 555 18.74 15.99 23.19
C TRP A 555 19.89 17.02 23.23
N ALA A 556 21.04 16.70 22.63
CA ALA A 556 22.24 17.55 22.67
C ALA A 556 22.77 17.85 21.25
N PRO A 557 22.31 18.93 20.57
CA PRO A 557 22.75 19.26 19.21
C PRO A 557 24.16 19.87 19.14
N GLU A 558 24.70 20.36 20.25
CA GLU A 558 25.93 21.17 20.33
C GLU A 558 27.15 20.53 19.64
N PRO A 559 27.40 19.20 19.74
CA PRO A 559 28.59 18.61 19.15
C PRO A 559 28.61 18.61 17.61
N THR A 560 27.44 18.60 16.96
CA THR A 560 27.39 18.39 15.49
C THR A 560 26.39 19.27 14.74
N GLY A 561 25.70 20.17 15.45
CA GLY A 561 24.59 20.97 14.94
C GLY A 561 23.27 20.20 14.82
N LEU A 562 23.29 18.86 14.96
CA LEU A 562 22.10 18.00 14.94
C LEU A 562 22.17 16.99 16.10
N PRO A 563 21.09 16.80 16.86
CA PRO A 563 21.09 15.89 18.00
C PRO A 563 20.94 14.43 17.59
N VAL A 564 20.42 14.17 16.39
CA VAL A 564 20.20 12.84 15.83
C VAL A 564 20.49 12.85 14.34
N ARG A 565 21.08 11.76 13.84
CA ARG A 565 21.42 11.57 12.43
C ARG A 565 21.04 10.17 12.00
N GLY A 566 20.51 10.07 10.78
CA GLY A 566 20.13 8.79 10.18
C GLY A 566 19.04 8.09 10.98
N VAL A 567 17.90 8.75 11.17
CA VAL A 567 16.69 8.13 11.71
C VAL A 567 16.06 7.30 10.60
N GLN A 568 16.03 5.98 10.76
CA GLN A 568 15.58 5.05 9.72
C GLN A 568 14.48 4.13 10.25
N GLY A 569 13.38 4.00 9.51
CA GLY A 569 12.36 3.00 9.82
C GLY A 569 12.80 1.61 9.38
N VAL A 570 12.71 0.65 10.29
CA VAL A 570 13.19 -0.71 10.06
C VAL A 570 12.12 -1.78 10.25
N SER A 571 10.92 -1.45 10.74
CA SER A 571 9.87 -2.48 10.89
C SER A 571 9.13 -2.73 9.58
N LEU A 572 8.95 -4.01 9.25
CA LEU A 572 8.01 -4.53 8.27
C LEU A 572 7.10 -5.55 8.98
N ARG A 573 5.80 -5.43 8.75
CA ARG A 573 4.75 -6.28 9.32
C ARG A 573 3.86 -6.81 8.22
N VAL A 574 3.56 -8.10 8.22
CA VAL A 574 2.42 -8.67 7.50
C VAL A 574 1.36 -9.05 8.52
N ARG A 575 0.12 -8.67 8.23
CA ARG A 575 -1.01 -8.76 9.16
C ARG A 575 -2.16 -9.49 8.51
N MET A 576 -2.62 -10.54 9.17
CA MET A 576 -3.89 -11.19 8.89
C MET A 576 -4.97 -10.62 9.79
N SER A 577 -6.10 -10.21 9.20
CA SER A 577 -7.28 -9.79 9.95
C SER A 577 -8.53 -10.45 9.41
N TRP A 578 -9.50 -10.75 10.27
CA TRP A 578 -10.79 -11.31 9.89
C TRP A 578 -11.86 -10.92 10.90
N GLN A 579 -13.11 -10.93 10.48
CA GLN A 579 -14.27 -10.57 11.29
C GLN A 579 -15.29 -11.71 11.31
N PRO A 580 -15.30 -12.54 12.36
CA PRO A 580 -16.34 -13.55 12.52
C PRO A 580 -17.72 -12.90 12.72
N PRO A 581 -18.82 -13.58 12.34
CA PRO A 581 -20.16 -13.02 12.44
C PRO A 581 -20.50 -12.66 13.89
N GLY A 582 -20.94 -11.42 14.11
CA GLY A 582 -21.28 -10.91 15.44
C GLY A 582 -20.11 -10.72 16.42
N GLN A 583 -18.85 -10.87 15.95
CA GLN A 583 -17.65 -10.65 16.77
C GLN A 583 -16.85 -9.43 16.30
N ARG A 584 -15.95 -8.97 17.17
CA ARG A 584 -14.96 -7.95 16.82
C ARG A 584 -13.92 -8.53 15.86
N ILE A 585 -13.32 -7.65 15.06
CA ILE A 585 -12.19 -7.98 14.19
C ILE A 585 -11.07 -8.62 15.02
N LYS A 586 -10.63 -9.81 14.59
CA LYS A 586 -9.46 -10.51 15.12
C LYS A 586 -8.28 -10.27 14.18
N ARG A 587 -7.07 -10.38 14.72
CA ARG A 587 -5.84 -10.20 13.94
C ARG A 587 -4.68 -11.06 14.44
N GLN A 588 -3.75 -11.33 13.53
CA GLN A 588 -2.47 -11.95 13.80
C GLN A 588 -1.38 -11.21 13.00
N ASP A 589 -0.32 -10.81 13.69
CA ASP A 589 0.75 -9.98 13.14
C ASP A 589 2.07 -10.77 13.08
N PHE A 590 2.78 -10.62 11.97
CA PHE A 590 4.10 -11.20 11.72
C PHE A 590 5.07 -10.05 11.42
N ASP A 591 5.94 -9.78 12.39
CA ASP A 591 6.84 -8.61 12.38
C ASP A 591 8.28 -9.04 12.12
N THR A 592 9.01 -8.21 11.39
CA THR A 592 10.46 -8.35 11.23
C THR A 592 11.14 -6.99 11.14
N LEU A 593 12.45 -6.97 11.37
CA LEU A 593 13.28 -5.80 11.14
C LEU A 593 13.94 -5.96 9.76
N LEU A 594 13.58 -5.07 8.84
CA LEU A 594 14.06 -5.06 7.46
C LEU A 594 14.24 -3.62 6.98
N VAL A 595 15.49 -3.31 6.61
CA VAL A 595 15.86 -2.05 5.97
C VAL A 595 15.85 -2.26 4.46
N ARG A 596 15.43 -1.24 3.71
CA ARG A 596 15.56 -1.23 2.25
C ARG A 596 17.04 -1.11 1.89
N GLU A 597 17.48 -1.90 0.92
CA GLU A 597 18.86 -1.81 0.42
C GLU A 597 19.04 -0.53 -0.44
N GLN A 598 20.13 0.20 -0.23
CA GLN A 598 20.37 1.52 -0.83
C GLN A 598 20.96 1.47 -2.23
#